data_AF-A0A7Y3MHL7-F1
#
_entry.id   AF-A0A7Y3MHL7-F1
#
_cell.length_a   1.000
_cell.length_b   1.000
_cell.length_c   1.000
_cell.angle_alpha   90.00
_cell.angle_beta   90.00
_cell.angle_gamma   90.00
#
_symmetry.space_group_name_H-M   'P 1'
#
loop_
_entity.id
_entity.type
_entity.pdbx_description
1 polymer ?
#
loop_
_entity_poly.entity_id
_entity_poly.type
_entity_poly.pdbx_seq_one_letter_code
_entity_poly.pdbx_strand_id
1 'polypeptide(L)' 'MSNKKPNPRQYSSIIVDGDSRAASRAMLRPVGFGDADFRKPQIGIAST' A
#
# COMPACT_ATOMS: atom_id res chain seq x y z
N MET A 1 -27.72 10.26 -1.19
CA MET A 1 -26.83 9.11 -1.50
C MET A 1 -25.39 9.62 -1.40
N SER A 2 -24.59 9.05 -0.48
CA SER A 2 -23.23 9.56 -0.22
C SER A 2 -22.32 9.27 -1.41
N ASN A 3 -21.80 10.32 -2.04
CA ASN A 3 -20.85 10.22 -3.15
C ASN A 3 -19.49 9.77 -2.60
N LYS A 4 -19.31 8.47 -2.40
CA LYS A 4 -18.09 7.89 -1.86
C LYS A 4 -17.04 7.85 -2.98
N LYS A 5 -16.13 8.82 -2.97
CA LYS A 5 -14.98 8.82 -3.89
C LYS A 5 -14.22 7.49 -3.73
N PRO A 6 -13.87 6.80 -4.83
CA PRO A 6 -13.13 5.55 -4.76
C PRO A 6 -11.79 5.78 -4.06
N ASN A 7 -11.48 4.96 -3.05
CA ASN A 7 -10.20 5.04 -2.34
C ASN A 7 -9.16 4.25 -3.15
N PRO A 8 -8.16 4.91 -3.76
CA PRO A 8 -7.16 4.22 -4.58
C PRO A 8 -6.27 3.27 -3.76
N ARG A 9 -6.23 3.40 -2.43
CA ARG A 9 -5.42 2.56 -1.53
C ARG A 9 -6.21 1.44 -0.84
N GLN A 10 -7.45 1.18 -1.25
CA GLN A 10 -8.35 0.23 -0.57
C GLN A 10 -7.70 -1.12 -0.22
N TYR A 11 -6.85 -1.65 -1.11
CA TYR A 11 -6.17 -2.93 -0.91
C TYR A 11 -4.77 -2.78 -0.31
N SER A 12 -4.00 -1.79 -0.77
CA SER A 12 -2.64 -1.58 -0.28
C SER A 12 -2.61 -1.15 1.19
N SER A 13 -3.55 -0.32 1.66
CA SER A 13 -3.58 0.15 3.05
C SER A 13 -3.70 -0.97 4.07
N ILE A 14 -4.38 -2.06 3.73
CA ILE A 14 -4.62 -3.20 4.64
C ILE A 14 -3.30 -3.88 5.06
N ILE A 15 -2.30 -3.86 4.17
CA ILE A 15 -1.03 -4.57 4.35
C ILE A 15 0.12 -3.67 4.79
N VAL A 16 0.02 -2.34 4.62
CA VAL A 16 1.10 -1.41 5.02
C VAL A 16 0.75 -0.53 6.20
N ASP A 17 -0.54 -0.23 6.44
CA ASP A 17 -0.96 0.67 7.51
C ASP A 17 -1.16 -0.10 8.83
N GLY A 18 -0.73 0.49 9.96
CA GLY A 18 -0.87 -0.07 11.30
C GLY A 18 0.37 -0.79 11.84
N ASP A 19 0.53 -0.81 13.17
CA ASP A 19 1.74 -1.34 13.82
C ASP A 19 1.90 -2.85 13.64
N SER A 20 0.78 -3.58 13.62
CA SER A 20 0.76 -5.02 13.34
C SER A 20 1.25 -5.39 11.93
N ARG A 21 1.38 -4.40 11.03
CA ARG A 21 1.88 -4.56 9.66
C ARG A 21 3.35 -4.15 9.49
N ALA A 22 4.10 -4.01 10.59
CA ALA A 22 5.52 -3.67 10.56
C ALA A 22 6.37 -4.66 9.74
N ALA A 23 6.10 -5.97 9.85
CA ALA A 23 6.82 -6.99 9.08
C ALA A 23 6.64 -6.82 7.56
N SER A 24 5.40 -6.56 7.11
CA SER A 24 5.10 -6.30 5.70
C SER A 24 5.84 -5.06 5.17
N ARG A 25 5.88 -3.98 5.96
CA ARG A 25 6.67 -2.79 5.60
C ARG A 25 8.17 -3.09 5.54
N ALA A 26 8.69 -3.89 6.47
CA ALA A 26 10.11 -4.25 6.51
C ALA A 26 10.56 -4.97 5.24
N MET A 27 9.72 -5.85 4.68
CA MET A 27 10.00 -6.54 3.41
C MET A 27 10.00 -5.61 2.19
N LEU A 28 9.27 -4.49 2.24
CA LEU A 28 9.20 -3.52 1.15
C LEU A 28 10.35 -2.50 1.15
N ARG A 29 11.00 -2.26 2.30
CA ARG A 29 12.19 -1.38 2.38
C ARG A 29 13.35 -1.81 1.47
N PRO A 30 13.80 -3.08 1.45
CA PRO A 30 14.93 -3.50 0.62
C PRO A 30 14.64 -3.45 -0.89
N VAL A 31 13.37 -3.44 -1.31
CA VAL A 31 12.99 -3.24 -2.72
C VAL A 31 12.86 -1.76 -3.11
N GLY A 32 13.26 -0.85 -2.22
CA GLY A 32 13.36 0.59 -2.47
C GLY A 32 12.18 1.43 -1.97
N PHE A 33 11.24 0.87 -1.18
CA PHE A 33 10.11 1.66 -0.67
C PHE A 33 10.53 2.58 0.49
N GLY A 34 10.16 3.85 0.37
CA GLY A 34 10.23 4.83 1.46
C GLY A 34 8.90 5.00 2.20
N ASP A 35 8.90 5.82 3.26
CA ASP A 35 7.69 6.14 4.02
C ASP A 35 6.63 6.87 3.17
N ALA A 36 7.10 7.69 2.24
CA ALA A 36 6.23 8.38 1.29
C ALA A 36 5.52 7.42 0.33
N ASP A 37 6.12 6.27 0.02
CA ASP A 37 5.56 5.31 -0.94
C ASP A 37 4.46 4.46 -0.32
N PHE A 38 4.49 4.21 0.98
CA PHE A 38 3.38 3.55 1.66
C PHE A 38 2.08 4.34 1.55
N ARG A 39 2.16 5.67 1.42
CA ARG A 39 1.01 6.56 1.23
C ARG A 39 0.49 6.61 -0.21
N LYS A 40 1.12 5.90 -1.14
CA LYS A 40 0.68 5.78 -2.54
C LYS A 40 -0.09 4.46 -2.75
N PRO A 41 -0.93 4.36 -3.79
CA PRO A 41 -1.50 3.08 -4.20
C PRO A 41 -0.42 2.16 -4.77
N GLN A 42 -0.49 0.86 -4.45
CA GLN A 42 0.41 -0.15 -5.01
C GLN A 42 -0.22 -0.78 -6.25
N ILE A 43 0.53 -0.80 -7.36
CA ILE A 43 0.06 -1.31 -8.65
C ILE A 43 0.96 -2.48 -9.06
N GLY A 44 0.39 -3.68 -9.15
CA GLY A 44 1.09 -4.87 -9.64
C GLY A 44 1.03 -4.95 -11.17
N ILE A 45 2.17 -5.14 -11.83
CA ILE A 45 2.27 -5.32 -13.27
C ILE A 45 2.51 -6.81 -13.54
N ALA A 46 1.51 -7.52 -14.06
CA ALA A 46 1.65 -8.91 -14.49
C ALA A 46 2.01 -8.95 -15.97
N SER A 47 3.27 -9.32 -16.27
CA SER A 47 3.72 -9.59 -17.63
C SER A 47 3.69 -11.10 -17.89
N THR A 48 3.17 -11.49 -19.05
CA THR A 48 3.16 -12.88 -19.53
C THR A 48 4.42 -13.22 -20.30
#